data_AF-A0A1G6IUS4-F1
#
_entry.id   AF-A0A1G6IUS4-F1
#
_cell.length_a   1.000
_cell.length_b   1.000
_cell.length_c   1.000
_cell.angle_alpha   90.00
_cell.angle_beta   90.00
_cell.angle_gamma   90.00
#
_symmetry.space_group_name_H-M   'P 1'
#
loop_
_entity.id
_entity.type
_entity.pdbx_description
1 polymer ?
#
loop_
_entity_poly.entity_id
_entity_poly.type
_entity_poly.pdbx_seq_one_letter_code
_entity_poly.pdbx_strand_id
1 'polypeptide(L)'
;MSQINFISFLKNQNTERYKTIIIYSKPLLGKTTFAKQYAKKINAKYIDFLDYVVEREDLKNKIDRFYSEDLKSILKKIEKTKEDYIFIDNFDFILNIWPKKDLEGFLNIVEKYHSKKTIIFFVQERKFLKKRNIYNTYGQNRIINIYKLKQF
;
A
#
# COMPACT_ATOMS: atom_id res chain seq x y z
N MET A 1 -19.46 12.04 8.54
CA MET A 1 -18.25 12.17 7.70
C MET A 1 -18.61 11.75 6.29
N SER A 2 -18.20 12.51 5.27
CA SER A 2 -18.44 12.16 3.86
C SER A 2 -17.60 10.95 3.44
N GLN A 3 -18.21 10.02 2.69
CA GLN A 3 -17.50 8.88 2.13
C GLN A 3 -16.69 9.32 0.90
N ILE A 4 -15.47 8.79 0.76
CA ILE A 4 -14.56 9.03 -0.36
C ILE A 4 -14.92 8.07 -1.49
N ASN A 5 -15.17 8.61 -2.69
CA ASN A 5 -15.23 7.78 -3.90
C ASN A 5 -13.81 7.29 -4.22
N PHE A 6 -13.56 5.99 -4.00
CA PHE A 6 -12.22 5.44 -4.14
C PHE A 6 -11.68 5.52 -5.58
N ILE A 7 -12.54 5.36 -6.59
CA ILE A 7 -12.11 5.46 -8.00
C ILE A 7 -11.68 6.88 -8.32
N SER A 8 -12.47 7.89 -7.92
CA SER A 8 -12.10 9.30 -8.12
C SER A 8 -10.81 9.66 -7.38
N PHE A 9 -10.65 9.17 -6.15
CA PHE A 9 -9.41 9.33 -5.39
C PHE A 9 -8.20 8.71 -6.11
N LEU A 10 -8.32 7.48 -6.62
CA LEU A 10 -7.24 6.82 -7.35
C LEU A 10 -6.90 7.51 -8.68
N LYS A 11 -7.90 8.09 -9.37
CA LYS A 11 -7.67 8.90 -10.57
C LYS A 11 -6.85 10.15 -10.25
N ASN A 12 -7.23 10.88 -9.19
CA ASN A 12 -6.45 12.03 -8.71
C ASN A 12 -5.03 11.61 -8.30
N GLN A 13 -4.89 10.52 -7.54
CA GLN A 13 -3.57 10.08 -7.10
C GLN A 13 -2.67 9.65 -8.27
N ASN A 14 -3.24 9.20 -9.39
CA ASN A 14 -2.44 8.80 -10.54
C ASN A 14 -1.80 9.98 -11.29
N THR A 15 -2.26 11.21 -11.08
CA THR A 15 -1.62 12.41 -11.67
C THR A 15 -0.48 12.97 -10.81
N GLU A 16 -0.32 12.46 -9.58
CA GLU A 16 0.64 12.96 -8.60
C GLU A 16 2.06 12.45 -8.83
N ARG A 17 3.06 13.18 -8.32
CA ARG A 17 4.46 12.73 -8.32
C ARG A 17 4.70 11.56 -7.36
N TYR A 18 4.08 11.60 -6.18
CA TYR A 18 4.21 10.58 -5.14
C TYR A 18 2.90 9.80 -5.06
N LYS A 19 2.88 8.58 -5.59
CA LYS A 19 1.63 7.85 -5.87
C LYS A 19 1.34 6.68 -4.92
N THR A 20 2.02 6.64 -3.78
CA THR A 20 1.84 5.56 -2.79
C THR A 20 0.75 5.92 -1.79
N ILE A 21 -0.11 4.95 -1.47
CA ILE A 21 -1.27 5.06 -0.58
C ILE A 21 -1.24 3.90 0.42
N ILE A 22 -1.75 4.13 1.63
CA ILE A 22 -2.12 3.09 2.60
C ILE A 22 -3.63 3.05 2.78
N ILE A 23 -4.23 1.87 2.62
CA ILE A 23 -5.57 1.55 3.08
C ILE A 23 -5.46 0.65 4.31
N TYR A 24 -6.10 1.03 5.41
CA TYR A 24 -6.05 0.27 6.66
C TYR A 24 -7.42 -0.01 7.28
N SER A 25 -7.51 -1.09 8.04
CA SER A 25 -8.65 -1.43 8.90
C SER A 25 -8.24 -2.48 9.93
N LYS A 26 -9.09 -2.74 10.94
CA LYS A 26 -8.80 -3.82 11.89
C LYS A 26 -8.73 -5.20 11.17
N PRO A 27 -8.11 -6.23 11.79
CA PRO A 27 -7.99 -7.57 11.20
C PRO A 27 -9.35 -8.17 10.83
N LEU A 28 -9.38 -9.06 9.83
CA LEU A 28 -10.56 -9.83 9.38
C LEU A 28 -11.76 -9.01 8.87
N LEU A 29 -11.62 -7.68 8.69
CA LEU A 29 -12.69 -6.80 8.21
C LEU A 29 -12.70 -6.66 6.68
N GLY A 30 -12.47 -7.75 5.95
CA GLY A 30 -12.69 -7.82 4.49
C GLY A 30 -11.70 -7.05 3.60
N LYS A 31 -10.53 -6.62 4.11
CA LYS A 31 -9.50 -5.91 3.30
C LYS A 31 -9.12 -6.67 2.04
N THR A 32 -8.83 -7.96 2.17
CA THR A 32 -8.46 -8.82 1.04
C THR A 32 -9.58 -8.94 0.03
N THR A 33 -10.82 -9.14 0.48
CA THR A 33 -12.00 -9.17 -0.40
C THR A 33 -12.15 -7.86 -1.16
N PHE A 34 -12.05 -6.73 -0.45
CA PHE A 34 -12.10 -5.39 -1.05
C PHE A 34 -10.98 -5.20 -2.07
N ALA A 35 -9.74 -5.52 -1.71
CA ALA A 35 -8.56 -5.36 -2.56
C ALA A 35 -8.70 -6.18 -3.85
N LYS A 36 -9.07 -7.46 -3.74
CA LYS A 36 -9.28 -8.35 -4.90
C LYS A 36 -10.43 -7.87 -5.79
N GLN A 37 -11.58 -7.51 -5.21
CA GLN A 37 -12.74 -7.03 -5.97
C GLN A 37 -12.46 -5.71 -6.69
N TYR A 38 -11.86 -4.73 -6.01
CA TYR A 38 -11.52 -3.45 -6.63
C TYR A 38 -10.41 -3.60 -7.67
N ALA A 39 -9.38 -4.40 -7.39
CA ALA A 39 -8.31 -4.63 -8.35
C ALA A 39 -8.87 -5.22 -9.65
N LYS A 40 -9.76 -6.21 -9.56
CA LYS A 40 -10.47 -6.74 -10.73
C LYS A 40 -11.31 -5.67 -11.45
N LYS A 41 -12.05 -4.84 -10.70
CA LYS A 41 -12.93 -3.81 -11.27
C LYS A 41 -12.19 -2.75 -12.08
N ILE A 42 -10.99 -2.35 -11.64
CA ILE A 42 -10.23 -1.26 -12.29
C ILE A 42 -9.03 -1.77 -13.12
N ASN A 43 -8.94 -3.08 -13.34
CA ASN A 43 -7.80 -3.72 -14.00
C ASN A 43 -6.45 -3.36 -13.34
N ALA A 44 -6.38 -3.46 -12.01
CA ALA A 44 -5.16 -3.30 -11.23
C ALA A 44 -4.43 -4.63 -11.07
N LYS A 45 -3.11 -4.57 -10.94
CA LYS A 45 -2.31 -5.72 -10.51
C LYS A 45 -2.53 -5.95 -9.01
N TYR A 46 -3.11 -7.10 -8.65
CA TYR A 46 -3.14 -7.57 -7.26
C TYR A 46 -1.90 -8.39 -6.96
N ILE A 47 -1.29 -8.15 -5.80
CA ILE A 47 -0.14 -8.88 -5.26
C ILE A 47 -0.45 -9.22 -3.82
N ASP A 48 -0.52 -10.51 -3.52
CA ASP A 48 -0.39 -11.00 -2.16
C ASP A 48 1.11 -10.97 -1.81
N PHE A 49 1.52 -10.05 -0.93
CA PHE A 49 2.94 -9.85 -0.66
C PHE A 49 3.56 -11.03 0.11
N LEU A 50 2.75 -11.77 0.87
CA LEU A 50 3.22 -12.95 1.57
C LEU A 50 3.57 -14.05 0.57
N ASP A 51 2.65 -14.35 -0.35
CA ASP A 51 2.89 -15.34 -1.40
C ASP A 51 4.07 -14.92 -2.29
N TYR A 52 4.14 -13.63 -2.65
CA TYR A 52 5.25 -13.07 -3.43
C TYR A 52 6.63 -13.30 -2.77
N VAL A 53 6.71 -13.24 -1.45
CA VAL A 53 7.96 -13.52 -0.71
C VAL A 53 8.21 -15.02 -0.60
N VAL A 54 7.17 -15.83 -0.36
CA VAL A 54 7.30 -17.29 -0.23
C VAL A 54 7.79 -17.94 -1.53
N GLU A 55 7.35 -17.44 -2.68
CA GLU A 55 7.75 -17.91 -4.02
C GLU A 55 9.18 -17.49 -4.42
N ARG A 56 9.83 -16.64 -3.63
CA ARG A 56 11.15 -16.05 -3.95
C ARG A 56 12.16 -16.40 -2.87
N GLU A 57 12.95 -17.43 -3.12
CA GLU A 57 13.97 -17.91 -2.18
C GLU A 57 14.95 -16.80 -1.73
N ASP A 58 15.31 -15.89 -2.63
CA ASP A 58 16.21 -14.77 -2.33
C ASP A 58 15.65 -13.82 -1.27
N LEU A 59 14.33 -13.63 -1.24
CA LEU A 59 13.63 -12.80 -0.26
C LEU A 59 13.30 -13.58 1.00
N LYS A 60 12.80 -14.81 0.84
CA LYS A 60 12.45 -15.70 1.94
C LYS A 60 13.63 -15.92 2.90
N ASN A 61 14.82 -16.17 2.36
CA ASN A 61 16.03 -16.44 3.14
C ASN A 61 16.64 -15.20 3.82
N LYS A 62 16.16 -14.01 3.49
CA LYS A 62 16.66 -12.73 4.03
C LYS A 62 15.57 -11.91 4.71
N ILE A 63 14.44 -12.53 5.04
CA ILE A 63 13.27 -11.81 5.53
C ILE A 63 13.54 -11.14 6.89
N ASP A 64 14.41 -11.74 7.70
CA ASP A 64 14.94 -11.22 8.96
C ASP A 64 15.77 -9.94 8.78
N ARG A 65 16.27 -9.70 7.57
CA ARG A 65 17.07 -8.54 7.16
C ARG A 65 16.41 -7.71 6.06
N PHE A 66 15.12 -7.94 5.82
CA PHE A 66 14.36 -7.12 4.90
C PHE A 66 13.96 -5.84 5.63
N TYR A 67 14.49 -4.69 5.19
CA TYR A 67 14.24 -3.38 5.79
C TYR A 67 13.46 -2.47 4.84
N SER A 68 13.10 -1.28 5.33
CA SER A 68 12.36 -0.31 4.53
C SER A 68 13.10 0.12 3.26
N GLU A 69 14.43 0.18 3.27
CA GLU A 69 15.22 0.48 2.08
C GLU A 69 15.14 -0.62 1.01
N ASP A 70 15.08 -1.89 1.40
CA ASP A 70 14.92 -3.01 0.47
C ASP A 70 13.57 -2.98 -0.24
N LEU A 71 12.53 -2.49 0.43
CA LEU A 71 11.20 -2.32 -0.15
C LEU A 71 11.25 -1.48 -1.43
N LYS A 72 12.06 -0.41 -1.49
CA LYS A 72 12.17 0.43 -2.70
C LYS A 72 12.64 -0.37 -3.91
N SER A 73 13.60 -1.29 -3.71
CA SER A 73 14.09 -2.17 -4.77
C SER A 73 13.03 -3.16 -5.23
N ILE A 74 12.18 -3.64 -4.32
CA ILE A 74 11.05 -4.52 -4.64
C ILE A 74 9.96 -3.77 -5.40
N LEU A 75 9.61 -2.55 -4.98
CA LEU A 75 8.62 -1.72 -5.68
C LEU A 75 9.04 -1.43 -7.11
N LYS A 76 10.32 -1.12 -7.36
CA LYS A 76 10.85 -0.97 -8.72
C LYS A 76 10.70 -2.22 -9.59
N LYS A 77 10.82 -3.42 -9.02
CA LYS A 77 10.60 -4.69 -9.75
C LYS A 77 9.11 -4.89 -10.03
N ILE A 78 8.27 -4.63 -9.04
CA ILE A 78 6.80 -4.76 -9.12
C ILE A 78 6.21 -3.77 -10.13
N GLU A 79 6.73 -2.55 -10.22
CA GLU A 79 6.27 -1.50 -11.16
C GLU A 79 6.48 -1.83 -12.65
N LYS A 80 7.19 -2.91 -12.98
CA LYS A 80 7.35 -3.39 -14.36
C LYS A 80 6.06 -4.01 -14.94
N THR A 81 5.00 -4.13 -14.13
CA THR A 81 3.69 -4.59 -14.57
C THR A 81 3.04 -3.60 -15.54
N LYS A 82 2.11 -4.07 -16.37
CA LYS A 82 1.46 -3.24 -17.39
C LYS A 82 0.43 -2.28 -16.78
N GLU A 83 -0.26 -2.73 -15.74
CA GLU A 83 -1.34 -2.06 -15.04
C GLU A 83 -0.86 -0.77 -14.35
N ASP A 84 -1.69 0.28 -14.33
CA ASP A 84 -1.36 1.57 -13.70
C ASP A 84 -1.50 1.59 -12.18
N TYR A 85 -2.30 0.65 -11.66
CA TYR A 85 -2.60 0.49 -10.25
C TYR A 85 -2.04 -0.84 -9.76
N ILE A 86 -1.40 -0.82 -8.59
CA ILE A 86 -0.83 -2.01 -7.95
C ILE A 86 -1.34 -2.08 -6.52
N PHE A 87 -2.03 -3.16 -6.20
CA PHE A 87 -2.63 -3.44 -4.90
C PHE A 87 -1.75 -4.47 -4.21
N ILE A 88 -1.09 -4.06 -3.12
CA ILE A 88 -0.22 -4.90 -2.31
C ILE A 88 -0.96 -5.23 -1.02
N ASP A 89 -1.35 -6.49 -0.86
CA ASP A 89 -2.05 -7.01 0.31
C ASP A 89 -1.13 -7.85 1.18
N ASN A 90 -1.58 -8.19 2.40
CA ASN A 90 -0.83 -9.01 3.35
C ASN A 90 0.59 -8.49 3.65
N PHE A 91 0.82 -7.18 3.64
CA PHE A 91 2.13 -6.59 3.98
C PHE A 91 2.41 -6.58 5.50
N ASP A 92 1.42 -6.91 6.33
CA ASP A 92 1.50 -6.83 7.79
C ASP A 92 2.59 -7.70 8.42
N PHE A 93 2.96 -8.83 7.81
CA PHE A 93 4.02 -9.69 8.37
C PHE A 93 5.38 -8.98 8.38
N ILE A 94 5.65 -8.15 7.36
CA ILE A 94 6.84 -7.28 7.31
C ILE A 94 6.75 -6.22 8.40
N LEU A 95 5.60 -5.55 8.52
CA LEU A 95 5.38 -4.52 9.53
C LEU A 95 5.47 -5.05 10.97
N ASN A 96 5.31 -6.35 11.18
CA ASN A 96 5.47 -6.99 12.49
C ASN A 96 6.92 -7.17 12.90
N ILE A 97 7.81 -7.41 11.94
CA ILE A 97 9.24 -7.66 12.20
C ILE A 97 10.08 -6.39 12.10
N TRP A 98 9.54 -5.31 11.52
CA TRP A 98 10.26 -4.05 11.39
C TRP A 98 10.43 -3.30 12.71
N PRO A 99 11.66 -2.84 13.03
CA PRO A 99 11.87 -1.93 14.14
C PRO A 99 11.25 -0.55 13.83
N LYS A 100 11.10 0.29 14.87
CA LYS A 100 10.46 1.61 14.74
C LYS A 100 11.06 2.47 13.61
N LYS A 101 12.38 2.41 13.40
CA LYS A 101 13.09 3.14 12.34
C LYS A 101 12.54 2.77 10.96
N ASP A 102 12.30 1.50 10.70
CA ASP A 102 11.78 1.00 9.42
C ASP A 102 10.29 1.26 9.23
N LEU A 103 9.51 1.30 10.32
CA LEU A 103 8.12 1.76 10.25
C LEU A 103 8.04 3.24 9.84
N GLU A 104 8.96 4.09 10.32
CA GLU A 104 9.08 5.47 9.84
C GLU A 104 9.62 5.53 8.40
N GLY A 105 10.55 4.65 8.04
CA GLY A 105 11.05 4.47 6.67
C GLY A 105 9.92 4.11 5.69
N PHE A 106 8.99 3.27 6.10
CA PHE A 106 7.79 2.95 5.33
C PHE A 106 6.89 4.18 5.12
N LEU A 107 6.66 4.99 6.16
CA LEU A 107 5.92 6.25 5.99
C LEU A 107 6.65 7.23 5.08
N ASN A 108 7.99 7.27 5.12
CA ASN A 108 8.79 8.07 4.19
C ASN A 108 8.64 7.59 2.73
N ILE A 109 8.55 6.26 2.51
CA ILE A 109 8.27 5.68 1.19
C ILE A 109 6.88 6.09 0.74
N VAL A 110 5.87 5.98 1.61
CA VAL A 110 4.53 6.43 1.26
C VAL A 110 4.55 7.91 0.88
N GLU A 111 5.24 8.75 1.65
CA GLU A 111 5.27 10.18 1.45
C GLU A 111 6.02 10.60 0.17
N LYS A 112 7.21 10.04 -0.10
CA LYS A 112 8.18 10.60 -1.04
C LYS A 112 8.64 9.63 -2.14
N TYR A 113 8.15 8.39 -2.17
CA TYR A 113 8.55 7.45 -3.21
C TYR A 113 8.01 7.88 -4.57
N HIS A 114 8.93 8.10 -5.51
CA HIS A 114 8.62 8.48 -6.88
C HIS A 114 8.32 7.21 -7.68
N SER A 115 7.03 7.00 -7.96
CA SER A 115 6.54 5.84 -8.70
C SER A 115 5.88 6.27 -9.99
N LYS A 116 6.05 5.50 -11.06
CA LYS A 116 5.26 5.70 -12.29
C LYS A 116 3.81 5.24 -12.10
N LYS A 117 3.61 4.26 -11.20
CA LYS A 117 2.35 3.55 -10.93
C LYS A 117 1.74 4.00 -9.61
N THR A 118 0.42 3.93 -9.45
CA THR A 118 -0.21 4.15 -8.15
C THR A 118 -0.15 2.86 -7.34
N ILE A 119 0.50 2.91 -6.17
CA ILE A 119 0.76 1.75 -5.31
C ILE A 119 -0.10 1.87 -4.06
N ILE A 120 -0.89 0.84 -3.77
CA ILE A 120 -1.83 0.81 -2.66
C ILE A 120 -1.46 -0.34 -1.73
N PHE A 121 -1.03 -0.03 -0.52
CA PHE A 121 -0.80 -1.02 0.53
C PHE A 121 -2.07 -1.25 1.34
N PHE A 122 -2.47 -2.50 1.51
CA PHE A 122 -3.51 -2.91 2.46
C PHE A 122 -2.84 -3.46 3.72
N VAL A 123 -3.10 -2.79 4.86
CA VAL A 123 -2.46 -3.11 6.14
C VAL A 123 -3.46 -3.10 7.29
N GLN A 124 -3.11 -3.70 8.42
CA GLN A 124 -3.91 -3.61 9.63
C GLN A 124 -3.76 -2.24 10.29
N GLU A 125 -4.79 -1.84 11.04
CA GLU A 125 -4.73 -0.63 11.86
C GLU A 125 -3.60 -0.73 12.89
N ARG A 126 -2.67 0.24 12.86
CA ARG A 126 -1.51 0.31 13.75
C ARG A 126 -1.31 1.73 14.25
N LYS A 127 -0.80 1.88 15.47
CA LYS A 127 -0.58 3.20 16.10
C LYS A 127 0.34 4.10 15.26
N PHE A 128 1.37 3.54 14.63
CA PHE A 128 2.35 4.34 13.87
C PHE A 128 1.72 5.03 12.65
N LEU A 129 0.66 4.45 12.05
CA LEU A 129 -0.06 5.06 10.92
C LEU A 129 -0.73 6.39 11.29
N LYS A 130 -1.05 6.59 12.58
CA LYS A 130 -1.69 7.82 13.08
C LYS A 130 -0.70 8.94 13.39
N LYS A 131 0.62 8.66 13.32
CA LYS A 131 1.65 9.66 13.64
C LYS A 131 1.83 10.72 12.57
N ARG A 132 1.45 10.42 11.32
CA ARG A 132 1.68 11.30 10.17
C ARG A 132 0.44 11.33 9.30
N ASN A 133 -0.01 12.53 8.96
CA ASN A 133 -0.98 12.70 7.89
C ASN A 133 -0.22 13.02 6.60
N ILE A 134 -0.45 12.23 5.56
CA ILE A 134 0.23 12.38 4.28
C ILE A 134 -0.82 12.77 3.27
N TYR A 135 -0.74 13.96 2.70
CA TYR A 135 -1.74 14.47 1.75
C TYR A 135 -1.21 14.44 0.31
N ASN A 136 -2.12 14.48 -0.66
CA ASN A 136 -1.82 14.82 -2.05
C ASN A 136 -2.13 16.30 -2.33
N THR A 137 -1.90 16.78 -3.55
CA THR A 137 -2.10 18.20 -3.90
C THR A 137 -3.58 18.60 -3.92
N TYR A 138 -4.49 17.62 -4.00
CA TYR A 138 -5.95 17.80 -3.85
C TYR A 138 -6.41 17.86 -2.39
N GLY A 139 -5.50 17.87 -1.40
CA GLY A 139 -5.84 17.89 0.02
C GLY A 139 -6.39 16.55 0.56
N GLN A 140 -6.26 15.46 -0.20
CA GLN A 140 -6.77 14.14 0.19
C GLN A 140 -5.70 13.36 0.95
N ASN A 141 -6.06 12.80 2.11
CA ASN A 141 -5.14 11.98 2.90
C ASN A 141 -4.88 10.64 2.20
N ARG A 142 -3.63 10.24 2.11
CA ARG A 142 -3.12 9.00 1.49
C ARG A 142 -3.02 7.84 2.49
N ILE A 143 -3.33 8.06 3.76
CA ILE A 143 -3.50 7.01 4.77
C ILE A 143 -4.99 6.97 5.15
N ILE A 144 -5.72 6.02 4.54
CA ILE A 144 -7.18 6.00 4.57
C ILE A 144 -7.68 4.77 5.31
N ASN A 145 -8.60 4.98 6.26
CA ASN A 145 -9.34 3.87 6.83
C ASN A 145 -10.36 3.37 5.80
N ILE A 146 -10.43 2.05 5.55
CA ILE A 146 -11.33 1.46 4.56
C ILE A 146 -12.79 1.89 4.73
N TYR A 147 -13.25 2.14 5.96
CA TYR A 147 -14.63 2.57 6.24
C TYR A 147 -14.96 3.99 5.76
N LYS A 148 -13.93 4.78 5.44
CA LYS A 148 -14.12 6.09 4.80
C LYS A 148 -14.31 5.97 3.29
N LEU A 149 -14.03 4.81 2.70
CA LEU A 149 -14.25 4.58 1.28
C LEU A 149 -15.72 4.20 1.06
N LYS A 150 -16.35 4.82 0.07
CA LYS A 150 -17.67 4.40 -0.38
C LYS A 150 -17.57 2.98 -0.92
N GLN A 151 -18.09 2.02 -0.15
CA GLN A 151 -18.36 0.67 -0.64
C GLN A 151 -19.54 0.76 -1.62
N PHE A 152 -19.55 -0.12 -2.62
CA PHE A 152 -20.49 -0.04 -3.75
C PHE A 152 -21.95 0.08 -3.30
#